data_AF-A0A3R6F9G1-F1
#
_entry.id   AF-A0A3R6F9G1-F1
#
_cell.length_a   1.000
_cell.length_b   1.000
_cell.length_c   1.000
_cell.angle_alpha   90.00
_cell.angle_beta   90.00
_cell.angle_gamma   90.00
#
_symmetry.space_group_name_H-M   'P 1'
#
loop_
_entity.id
_entity.type
_entity.pdbx_description
1 polymer ?
#
loop_
_entity_poly.entity_id
_entity_poly.type
_entity_poly.pdbx_seq_one_letter_code
_entity_poly.pdbx_strand_id
1 'polypeptide(L)' 'MASKKFEKGSEEWQFFNDYYKFRQQFYEADNEDEWFQGMMEAGEMLIKKYTRTNISKYVQSLVFSHFEDVERRWKNK' A
#
# COMPACT_ATOMS: atom_id res chain seq x y z
N MET A 1 15.86 9.37 19.69
CA MET A 1 14.58 8.97 19.06
C MET A 1 14.56 7.45 19.05
N ALA A 2 13.90 6.81 20.02
CA ALA A 2 13.81 5.34 20.03
C ALA A 2 13.02 4.92 18.80
N SER A 3 13.71 4.43 17.76
CA SER A 3 13.07 3.86 16.58
C SER A 3 12.19 2.73 17.08
N LYS A 4 10.86 2.97 17.10
CA LYS A 4 9.88 1.98 17.52
C LYS A 4 9.97 0.83 16.53
N LYS A 5 10.76 -0.19 16.86
CA LYS A 5 10.91 -1.38 16.02
C LYS A 5 9.58 -2.11 16.08
N PHE A 6 8.93 -2.29 14.94
CA PHE A 6 7.76 -3.17 14.86
C PHE A 6 8.19 -4.56 15.32
N GLU A 7 7.44 -5.12 16.25
CA GLU A 7 7.73 -6.45 16.76
C GLU A 7 7.61 -7.45 15.61
N LYS A 8 8.67 -8.21 15.34
CA LYS A 8 8.69 -9.16 14.23
C LYS A 8 7.57 -10.19 14.44
N GLY A 9 6.68 -10.31 13.47
CA GLY A 9 5.50 -11.18 13.54
C GLY A 9 4.21 -10.48 13.98
N SER A 10 4.27 -9.24 14.49
CA SER A 10 3.08 -8.40 14.73
C SER A 10 2.31 -8.13 13.44
N GLU A 11 1.03 -7.76 13.58
CA GLU A 11 0.17 -7.36 12.45
C GLU A 11 0.79 -6.19 11.67
N GLU A 12 1.39 -5.23 12.37
CA GLU A 12 2.13 -4.10 11.79
C GLU A 12 3.31 -4.59 10.96
N TRP A 13 4.16 -5.45 11.53
CA TRP A 13 5.32 -5.98 10.82
C TRP A 13 4.92 -6.75 9.56
N GLN A 14 3.89 -7.59 9.65
CA GLN A 14 3.36 -8.31 8.49
C GLN A 14 2.83 -7.33 7.44
N PHE A 15 2.04 -6.34 7.85
CA PHE A 15 1.49 -5.32 6.97
C PHE A 15 2.60 -4.55 6.25
N PHE A 16 3.66 -4.12 6.94
CA PHE A 16 4.74 -3.39 6.29
C PHE A 16 5.46 -4.21 5.23
N ASN A 17 5.63 -5.52 5.44
CA ASN A 17 6.22 -6.39 4.42
C ASN A 17 5.31 -6.50 3.19
N ASP A 18 4.00 -6.69 3.41
CA ASP A 18 3.05 -6.82 2.31
C ASP A 18 2.86 -5.50 1.56
N TYR A 19 2.76 -4.39 2.29
CA TYR A 19 2.67 -3.05 1.73
C TYR A 19 3.92 -2.69 0.92
N TYR A 20 5.11 -3.06 1.41
CA TYR A 20 6.35 -2.84 0.67
C TYR A 20 6.36 -3.58 -0.66
N LYS A 21 5.92 -4.84 -0.69
CA LYS A 21 5.78 -5.62 -1.93
C LYS A 21 4.77 -5.00 -2.89
N PHE A 22 3.59 -4.63 -2.37
CA PHE A 22 2.56 -3.94 -3.13
C PHE A 22 3.10 -2.66 -3.77
N ARG A 23 3.79 -1.82 -2.98
CA ARG A 23 4.40 -0.57 -3.47
C ARG A 23 5.48 -0.80 -4.53
N GLN A 24 6.27 -1.87 -4.42
CA GLN A 24 7.26 -2.21 -5.43
C GLN A 24 6.61 -2.69 -6.73
N GLN A 25 5.55 -3.49 -6.64
CA GLN A 25 4.80 -3.97 -7.80
C GLN A 25 4.16 -2.81 -8.58
N PHE A 26 3.61 -1.82 -7.86
CA PHE A 26 2.93 -0.67 -8.46
C PHE A 26 3.72 0.64 -8.32
N TYR A 27 5.06 0.56 -8.41
CA TYR A 27 5.91 1.74 -8.17
C TYR A 27 5.81 2.79 -9.28
N GLU A 28 5.81 2.34 -10.53
CA GLU A 28 5.82 3.17 -11.72
C GLU A 28 4.68 2.73 -12.63
N ALA A 29 3.76 3.66 -12.90
CA ALA A 29 2.59 3.38 -13.71
C ALA A 29 2.98 2.98 -15.14
N ASP A 30 2.34 1.92 -15.61
CA ASP A 30 2.26 1.60 -17.03
C ASP A 30 1.17 2.45 -17.69
N ASN A 31 1.27 2.71 -18.98
CA ASN A 31 0.33 3.55 -19.73
C ASN A 31 -1.00 2.84 -20.05
N GLU A 32 -1.24 1.67 -19.47
CA GLU A 32 -2.43 0.86 -19.71
C GLU A 32 -3.43 1.03 -18.55
N ASP A 33 -4.69 1.29 -18.87
CA ASP A 33 -5.77 1.43 -17.87
C ASP A 33 -5.89 0.17 -16.98
N GLU A 34 -5.60 -1.02 -17.55
CA GLU A 34 -5.57 -2.29 -16.84
C GLU A 34 -4.55 -2.30 -15.69
N TRP A 35 -3.43 -1.58 -15.85
CA TRP A 35 -2.41 -1.48 -14.80
C TRP A 35 -2.96 -0.71 -13.59
N PHE A 36 -3.66 0.41 -13.83
CA PHE A 36 -4.27 1.20 -12.76
C PHE A 36 -5.39 0.41 -12.06
N GLN A 37 -6.19 -0.34 -12.81
CA GLN A 37 -7.19 -1.21 -12.24
C GLN A 37 -6.54 -2.29 -11.34
N GLY A 38 -5.47 -2.93 -11.82
CA GLY A 38 -4.71 -3.91 -11.05
C GLY A 38 -4.13 -3.33 -9.74
N MET A 39 -3.64 -2.09 -9.79
CA MET A 39 -3.17 -1.37 -8.59
C MET A 39 -4.30 -1.20 -7.57
N MET A 40 -5.47 -0.73 -8.02
CA MET A 40 -6.64 -0.51 -7.17
C MET A 40 -7.11 -1.81 -6.52
N GLU A 41 -7.27 -2.87 -7.31
CA GLU A 41 -7.68 -4.19 -6.82
C GLU A 41 -6.69 -4.76 -5.79
N ALA A 42 -5.39 -4.65 -6.05
CA ALA A 42 -4.35 -5.10 -5.12
C ALA A 42 -4.35 -4.30 -3.80
N GLY A 43 -4.54 -2.98 -3.87
CA GLY A 43 -4.63 -2.14 -2.69
C GLY A 43 -5.90 -2.42 -1.87
N GLU A 44 -7.04 -2.65 -2.52
CA GLU A 44 -8.29 -3.05 -1.85
C GLU A 44 -8.15 -4.41 -1.16
N MET A 45 -7.49 -5.39 -1.80
CA MET A 45 -7.19 -6.67 -1.19
C MET A 45 -6.31 -6.51 0.06
N LEU A 46 -5.31 -5.62 0.02
CA LEU A 46 -4.46 -5.32 1.16
C LEU A 46 -5.25 -4.68 2.30
N ILE A 47 -6.12 -3.70 2.00
CA ILE A 47 -7.03 -3.10 3.00
C ILE A 47 -7.90 -4.19 3.63
N LYS A 48 -8.55 -5.02 2.80
CA LYS A 48 -9.44 -6.09 3.25
C LYS A 48 -8.75 -7.09 4.17
N LYS A 49 -7.49 -7.44 3.87
CA LYS A 49 -6.67 -8.34 4.69
C LYS A 49 -6.50 -7.83 6.12
N TYR A 50 -6.37 -6.51 6.30
CA TYR A 50 -6.14 -5.87 7.60
C TYR A 50 -7.37 -5.14 8.16
N THR A 51 -8.56 -5.27 7.57
CA THR A 51 -9.77 -4.54 8.02
C THR A 51 -10.15 -4.83 9.48
N ARG A 52 -9.85 -6.03 9.99
CA ARG A 52 -10.21 -6.45 11.37
C ARG A 52 -9.11 -6.19 12.40
N THR A 53 -8.00 -5.57 12.00
CA THR A 53 -6.89 -5.26 12.91
C THR A 53 -7.04 -3.87 13.51
N ASN A 54 -6.29 -3.61 14.59
CA ASN A 54 -6.23 -2.29 15.22
C ASN A 54 -5.55 -1.23 14.33
N ILE A 55 -4.87 -1.63 13.25
CA ILE A 55 -4.20 -0.76 12.29
C ILE A 55 -5.01 -0.52 11.01
N SER A 56 -6.24 -1.01 10.90
CA SER A 56 -7.07 -0.90 9.69
C SER A 56 -7.12 0.51 9.07
N LYS A 57 -7.32 1.54 9.89
CA LYS A 57 -7.32 2.95 9.44
C LYS A 57 -5.96 3.39 8.89
N TYR A 58 -4.88 2.94 9.50
CA TYR A 58 -3.52 3.24 9.06
C TYR A 58 -3.20 2.56 7.74
N VAL A 59 -3.64 1.30 7.57
CA VAL A 59 -3.52 0.56 6.30
C VAL A 59 -4.24 1.29 5.18
N GLN A 60 -5.50 1.69 5.39
CA GLN A 60 -6.28 2.45 4.41
C GLN A 60 -5.57 3.75 4.00
N SER A 61 -5.10 4.52 4.99
CA SER A 61 -4.39 5.78 4.73
C SER A 61 -3.13 5.59 3.89
N LEU A 62 -2.34 4.55 4.15
CA LEU A 62 -1.12 4.28 3.38
C LEU A 62 -1.40 3.83 1.96
N VAL A 63 -2.39 2.95 1.77
CA VAL A 63 -2.77 2.47 0.43
C VAL A 63 -3.28 3.62 -0.43
N PHE A 64 -4.16 4.48 0.11
CA PHE A 64 -4.66 5.64 -0.63
C PHE A 64 -3.56 6.67 -0.93
N SER A 65 -2.66 6.93 0.04
CA SER A 65 -1.51 7.79 -0.22
C SER A 65 -0.63 7.26 -1.34
N HIS A 66 -0.49 5.94 -1.48
CA HIS A 66 0.24 5.35 -2.59
C HIS A 66 -0.47 5.56 -3.93
N PHE A 67 -1.78 5.38 -3.99
CA PHE A 67 -2.57 5.64 -5.20
C PHE A 67 -2.41 7.09 -5.68
N GLU A 68 -2.55 8.05 -4.77
CA GLU A 68 -2.36 9.48 -5.05
C GLU A 68 -0.94 9.78 -5.54
N ASP A 69 0.07 9.15 -4.93
CA ASP A 69 1.47 9.35 -5.31
C ASP A 69 1.78 8.78 -6.70
N VAL A 70 1.21 7.62 -7.05
CA VAL A 70 1.34 7.02 -8.38
C VAL A 70 0.64 7.89 -9.42
N GLU A 71 -0.62 8.26 -9.18
CA GLU A 71 -1.39 9.11 -10.09
C GLU A 71 -0.70 10.46 -10.31
N ARG A 72 -0.19 11.09 -9.25
CA ARG A 72 0.59 12.33 -9.33
C ARG A 72 1.85 12.15 -10.17
N ARG A 73 2.58 11.05 -10.01
CA ARG A 73 3.81 10.78 -10.77
C ARG A 73 3.51 10.53 -12.24
N TRP A 74 2.40 9.86 -12.54
CA TRP A 74 1.95 9.60 -13.90
C TRP A 74 1.47 10.87 -14.61
N LYS A 75 0.68 11.74 -13.95
CA LYS A 75 0.22 13.01 -14.54
C LYS A 75 1.35 14.02 -14.80
N ASN A 76 2.47 13.91 -14.09
CA ASN A 76 3.63 14.79 -14.22
C ASN A 76 4.75 14.19 -15.09
N LYS A 77 4.51 13.03 -15.73
CA LYS A 77 5.40 12.43 -16.74
C LYS A 77 5.16 13.07 -18.10
#